data_AF-A0A7T4DKF4-F1
#
_entry.id   AF-A0A7T4DKF4-F1
#
_cell.length_a   1.000
_cell.length_b   1.000
_cell.length_c   1.000
_cell.angle_alpha   90.00
_cell.angle_beta   90.00
_cell.angle_gamma   90.00
#
_symmetry.space_group_name_H-M   'P 1'
#
loop_
_entity.id
_entity.type
_entity.pdbx_description
1 polymer ?
#
loop_
_entity_poly.entity_id
_entity_poly.type
_entity_poly.pdbx_seq_one_letter_code
_entity_poly.pdbx_strand_id
1 'polypeptide(L)'
;MAETQRVFDAHFHIIDPAHPLVENNGYLPDPFTVADYVARVGGLSDSGRGGGVSDDQPGTPDAGTSDPDGFVPGTPDAGTRDPGTPDPNDADPGNAASGLSDSTFTVAGGAIVSGSFQAFDQGYLVEALRQLGPTFAGVTQLPADTSDERILDLDAAGVRALRFNVARGGSADLGDLDRFARRVHDLAGWHTELYIDARTIDDDLAARIAALPAVSIDHLGMHRDGVDTLLRLVAQSVKVKATGFGRVDLDPAEVIRRIVDTDPSALMVGTDLPSTRARRPFADSDFDLVREVLTPAEVDAVFWSNAADFYLGRRARTS
;
A
#
# COMPACT_ATOMS: atom_id res chain seq x y z
N MET A 1 -20.49 6.70 23.66
CA MET A 1 -19.99 5.50 22.95
C MET A 1 -18.68 5.92 22.32
N ALA A 2 -17.67 5.04 22.25
CA ALA A 2 -16.50 5.34 21.42
C ALA A 2 -16.99 5.49 19.98
N GLU A 3 -16.54 6.54 19.30
CA GLU A 3 -16.91 6.79 17.91
C GLU A 3 -16.02 5.92 17.02
N THR A 4 -16.63 5.01 16.26
CA THR A 4 -15.91 4.12 15.36
C THR A 4 -15.41 4.92 14.18
N GLN A 5 -14.08 4.97 14.00
CA GLN A 5 -13.48 5.76 12.93
C GLN A 5 -13.78 5.10 11.58
N ARG A 6 -14.43 5.85 10.69
CA ARG A 6 -14.64 5.41 9.32
C ARG A 6 -13.34 5.57 8.53
N VAL A 7 -12.98 4.53 7.76
CA VAL A 7 -11.73 4.46 7.01
C VAL A 7 -11.98 4.24 5.52
N PHE A 8 -11.26 4.99 4.68
CA PHE A 8 -11.04 4.68 3.28
C PHE A 8 -9.62 4.11 3.16
N ASP A 9 -9.51 2.83 2.83
CA ASP A 9 -8.20 2.17 2.70
C ASP A 9 -7.56 2.53 1.35
N ALA A 10 -6.77 3.61 1.29
CA ALA A 10 -6.24 4.15 0.04
C ALA A 10 -5.16 3.26 -0.63
N HIS A 11 -4.82 2.10 -0.06
CA HIS A 11 -3.87 1.19 -0.68
C HIS A 11 -3.99 -0.22 -0.10
N PHE A 12 -4.47 -1.17 -0.89
CA PHE A 12 -4.27 -2.60 -0.64
C PHE A 12 -4.19 -3.36 -1.97
N HIS A 13 -3.71 -4.59 -1.93
CA HIS A 13 -3.60 -5.48 -3.07
C HIS A 13 -4.60 -6.63 -2.93
N ILE A 14 -5.20 -7.06 -4.04
CA ILE A 14 -5.91 -8.34 -4.15
C ILE A 14 -5.08 -9.24 -5.06
N ILE A 15 -4.89 -10.49 -4.66
CA ILE A 15 -4.02 -11.48 -5.28
C ILE A 15 -4.85 -12.75 -5.45
N ASP A 16 -5.71 -12.75 -6.47
CA ASP A 16 -6.64 -13.84 -6.74
C ASP A 16 -5.93 -14.97 -7.53
N PRO A 17 -5.88 -16.22 -7.01
CA PRO A 17 -5.19 -17.33 -7.65
C PRO A 17 -5.89 -17.83 -8.93
N ALA A 18 -7.10 -17.37 -9.24
CA ALA A 18 -7.75 -17.60 -10.54
C ALA A 18 -7.12 -16.77 -11.68
N HIS A 19 -6.29 -15.79 -11.35
CA HIS A 19 -5.64 -14.88 -12.30
C HIS A 19 -4.12 -15.13 -12.41
N PRO A 20 -3.54 -14.96 -13.60
CA PRO A 20 -2.12 -15.22 -13.82
C PRO A 20 -1.26 -14.17 -13.10
N LEU A 21 -0.20 -14.63 -12.45
CA LEU A 21 0.84 -13.79 -11.88
C LEU A 21 2.15 -13.95 -12.67
N VAL A 22 2.90 -12.87 -12.77
CA VAL A 22 4.24 -12.82 -13.34
C VAL A 22 5.23 -12.61 -12.20
N GLU A 23 6.21 -13.52 -12.08
CA GLU A 23 7.29 -13.37 -11.11
C GLU A 23 8.09 -12.09 -11.39
N ASN A 24 8.38 -11.33 -10.35
CA ASN A 24 9.19 -10.11 -10.45
C ASN A 24 10.39 -10.23 -9.51
N ASN A 25 11.62 -10.21 -10.04
CA ASN A 25 12.87 -10.26 -9.27
C ASN A 25 12.92 -11.40 -8.22
N GLY A 26 12.61 -12.65 -8.61
CA GLY A 26 12.67 -13.80 -7.69
C GLY A 26 11.48 -13.92 -6.73
N TYR A 27 10.44 -13.10 -6.88
CA TYR A 27 9.31 -13.04 -5.94
C TYR A 27 7.96 -13.15 -6.64
N LEU A 28 7.17 -14.10 -6.16
CA LEU A 28 5.75 -14.28 -6.41
C LEU A 28 5.04 -14.22 -5.04
N PRO A 29 3.97 -13.44 -4.87
CA PRO A 29 3.25 -13.37 -3.59
C PRO A 29 2.31 -14.58 -3.40
N ASP A 30 2.02 -14.89 -2.14
CA ASP A 30 0.94 -15.81 -1.77
C ASP A 30 -0.45 -15.22 -2.10
N PRO A 31 -1.47 -16.07 -2.29
CA PRO A 31 -2.85 -15.63 -2.51
C PRO A 31 -3.39 -14.74 -1.39
N PHE A 32 -4.19 -13.74 -1.76
CA PHE A 32 -4.91 -12.87 -0.83
C PHE A 32 -6.15 -12.32 -1.54
N THR A 33 -7.28 -13.00 -1.35
CA THR A 33 -8.53 -12.76 -2.08
C THR A 33 -9.34 -11.61 -1.47
N VAL A 34 -10.43 -11.23 -2.15
CA VAL A 34 -11.42 -10.28 -1.59
C VAL A 34 -12.00 -10.79 -0.27
N ALA A 35 -12.19 -12.10 -0.11
CA ALA A 35 -12.69 -12.69 1.13
C ALA A 35 -11.67 -12.54 2.28
N ASP A 36 -10.38 -12.76 1.99
CA ASP A 36 -9.29 -12.60 2.97
C ASP A 36 -9.14 -11.14 3.40
N TYR A 37 -9.24 -10.20 2.44
CA TYR A 37 -9.26 -8.78 2.71
C TYR A 37 -10.44 -8.38 3.63
N VAL A 38 -11.67 -8.76 3.26
CA VAL A 38 -12.88 -8.45 4.04
C VAL A 38 -12.81 -9.03 5.45
N ALA A 39 -12.31 -10.26 5.60
CA ALA A 39 -12.09 -10.87 6.92
C ALA A 39 -11.04 -10.09 7.74
N ARG A 40 -9.90 -9.74 7.13
CA ARG A 40 -8.80 -9.02 7.79
C ARG A 40 -9.18 -7.62 8.24
N VAL A 41 -9.97 -6.87 7.45
CA VAL A 41 -10.44 -5.53 7.82
C VAL A 41 -11.68 -5.54 8.71
N GLY A 42 -12.45 -6.64 8.72
CA GLY A 42 -13.54 -6.83 9.69
C GLY A 42 -13.04 -6.83 11.14
N GLY A 43 -11.88 -7.45 11.39
CA GLY A 43 -11.25 -7.48 12.71
C GLY A 43 -10.88 -6.10 13.28
N LEU A 44 -10.69 -5.09 12.42
CA LEU A 44 -10.41 -3.70 12.85
C LEU A 44 -11.56 -3.05 13.63
N SER A 45 -12.78 -3.58 13.50
CA SER A 45 -13.96 -3.14 14.25
C SER A 45 -14.15 -3.89 15.58
N ASP A 46 -13.43 -5.00 15.78
CA ASP A 46 -13.52 -5.87 16.96
C ASP A 46 -12.34 -5.74 17.94
N SER A 47 -11.32 -4.94 17.61
CA SER A 47 -10.15 -4.60 18.45
C SER A 47 -10.49 -4.14 19.88
N GLY A 48 -11.67 -3.56 20.09
CA GLY A 48 -12.20 -3.17 21.41
C GLY A 48 -12.98 -4.27 22.17
N ARG A 49 -12.92 -5.54 21.73
CA ARG A 49 -13.59 -6.68 22.38
C ARG A 49 -12.61 -7.80 22.70
N GLY A 50 -11.84 -7.62 23.77
CA GLY A 50 -11.00 -8.66 24.33
C GLY A 50 -11.78 -9.95 24.62
N GLY A 51 -11.51 -10.99 23.84
CA GLY A 51 -12.04 -12.34 24.00
C GLY A 51 -10.94 -13.35 23.68
N GLY A 52 -10.15 -13.72 24.69
CA GLY A 52 -9.08 -14.68 24.53
C GLY A 52 -9.62 -16.06 24.12
N VAL A 53 -9.22 -16.52 22.94
CA VAL A 53 -9.35 -17.93 22.54
C VAL A 53 -7.93 -18.49 22.47
N SER A 54 -7.61 -19.35 23.44
CA SER A 54 -6.40 -20.17 23.42
C SER A 54 -6.64 -21.36 22.48
N ASP A 55 -6.01 -21.35 21.32
CA ASP A 55 -5.93 -22.55 20.46
C ASP A 55 -4.88 -23.51 21.02
N ASP A 56 -5.33 -24.45 21.85
CA ASP A 56 -4.58 -25.66 22.18
C ASP A 56 -4.49 -26.55 20.92
N GLN A 57 -3.37 -26.47 20.20
CA GLN A 57 -2.98 -27.46 19.21
C GLN A 57 -2.41 -28.71 19.92
N PRO A 58 -2.99 -29.92 19.74
CA PRO A 58 -2.43 -31.14 20.31
C PRO A 58 -1.17 -31.56 19.55
N GLY A 59 -0.02 -31.51 20.23
CA GLY A 59 1.28 -31.81 19.63
C GLY A 59 1.42 -33.25 19.12
N THR A 60 2.06 -33.40 17.95
CA THR A 60 2.54 -34.70 17.44
C THR A 60 3.90 -35.06 18.06
N PRO A 61 4.18 -36.33 18.41
CA PRO A 61 5.40 -36.69 19.12
C PRO A 61 6.65 -36.75 18.21
N ASP A 62 7.78 -36.34 18.79
CA ASP A 62 9.14 -36.60 18.28
C ASP A 62 9.43 -38.11 18.20
N ALA A 63 10.14 -38.50 17.13
CA ALA A 63 10.69 -39.84 16.94
C ALA A 63 12.06 -39.80 16.21
N GLY A 64 13.07 -39.24 16.88
CA GLY A 64 14.32 -39.96 17.15
C GLY A 64 15.16 -40.50 15.98
N THR A 65 16.22 -39.74 15.66
CA THR A 65 17.60 -40.20 15.40
C THR A 65 17.85 -41.50 14.61
N SER A 66 18.49 -41.37 13.44
CA SER A 66 19.69 -42.18 13.10
C SER A 66 20.43 -41.61 11.88
N ASP A 67 21.61 -41.03 12.11
CA ASP A 67 22.71 -40.95 11.14
C ASP A 67 23.49 -42.29 11.22
N PRO A 68 24.26 -42.73 10.20
CA PRO A 68 25.68 -42.33 10.22
C PRO A 68 26.44 -42.23 8.88
N ASP A 69 27.39 -41.29 8.89
CA ASP A 69 28.78 -41.35 8.37
C ASP A 69 29.08 -41.43 6.86
N GLY A 70 29.85 -40.43 6.39
CA GLY A 70 30.37 -40.32 5.02
C GLY A 70 31.44 -39.25 4.76
N PHE A 71 32.40 -39.06 5.68
CA PHE A 71 33.63 -38.23 5.50
C PHE A 71 34.47 -38.75 4.30
N VAL A 72 35.26 -38.00 3.50
CA VAL A 72 36.46 -37.13 3.76
C VAL A 72 36.73 -36.23 2.49
N PRO A 73 37.80 -35.39 2.31
CA PRO A 73 37.59 -33.94 2.13
C PRO A 73 38.33 -33.27 0.93
N GLY A 74 38.12 -31.95 0.77
CA GLY A 74 38.97 -31.08 -0.06
C GLY A 74 38.68 -29.58 0.15
N THR A 75 39.64 -28.86 0.75
CA THR A 75 39.62 -27.41 1.05
C THR A 75 41.02 -26.82 0.77
N PRO A 76 41.27 -25.49 0.84
CA PRO A 76 40.40 -24.31 1.00
C PRO A 76 40.50 -23.38 -0.26
N ASP A 77 40.05 -22.13 -0.39
CA ASP A 77 39.42 -21.10 0.45
C ASP A 77 38.71 -20.11 -0.55
N ALA A 78 37.92 -19.06 -0.22
CA ALA A 78 37.51 -18.41 1.01
C ALA A 78 36.19 -17.62 0.77
N GLY A 79 35.62 -16.98 1.81
CA GLY A 79 34.83 -15.74 1.64
C GLY A 79 33.33 -15.76 2.01
N THR A 80 33.03 -15.34 3.24
CA THR A 80 31.75 -14.71 3.67
C THR A 80 30.43 -15.42 3.39
N ARG A 81 30.06 -16.24 4.39
CA ARG A 81 28.73 -16.70 4.82
C ARG A 81 27.53 -15.88 4.34
N ASP A 82 26.57 -16.60 3.78
CA ASP A 82 25.16 -16.22 3.62
C ASP A 82 24.47 -16.14 5.00
N PRO A 83 23.83 -15.00 5.38
CA PRO A 83 22.97 -14.93 6.55
C PRO A 83 21.58 -15.48 6.18
N GLY A 84 21.29 -16.70 6.63
CA GLY A 84 20.08 -17.43 6.26
C GLY A 84 18.78 -16.65 6.47
N THR A 85 17.81 -16.92 5.60
CA THR A 85 16.42 -16.43 5.70
C THR A 85 15.83 -16.79 7.07
N PRO A 86 15.32 -15.82 7.84
CA PRO A 86 14.56 -16.10 9.05
C PRO A 86 13.30 -16.92 8.75
N ASP A 87 12.99 -17.88 9.62
CA ASP A 87 11.69 -18.56 9.62
C ASP A 87 10.60 -17.55 10.01
N PRO A 88 9.50 -17.42 9.24
CA PRO A 88 8.43 -16.47 9.55
C PRO A 88 7.66 -16.78 10.85
N ASN A 89 7.90 -17.92 11.51
CA ASN A 89 7.24 -18.30 12.77
C ASN A 89 8.02 -17.90 14.05
N ASP A 90 9.27 -17.44 13.94
CA ASP A 90 10.15 -17.23 15.10
C ASP A 90 10.15 -15.77 15.61
N ALA A 91 8.94 -15.21 15.79
CA ALA A 91 8.73 -13.87 16.34
C ALA A 91 7.59 -13.82 17.37
N ASP A 92 7.92 -14.13 18.63
CA ASP A 92 7.15 -13.71 19.81
C ASP A 92 7.78 -12.44 20.43
N PRO A 93 7.32 -11.22 20.06
CA PRO A 93 7.70 -10.00 20.74
C PRO A 93 6.88 -9.88 22.04
N GLY A 94 7.51 -10.26 23.15
CA GLY A 94 6.88 -10.29 24.47
C GLY A 94 6.07 -9.03 24.83
N ASN A 95 4.85 -9.28 25.31
CA ASN A 95 3.84 -8.29 25.73
C ASN A 95 4.40 -7.17 26.65
N ALA A 96 4.53 -5.97 26.08
CA ALA A 96 4.70 -4.72 26.82
C ALA A 96 3.37 -3.95 26.80
N ALA A 97 2.50 -4.22 27.78
CA ALA A 97 1.21 -3.55 27.90
C ALA A 97 1.36 -2.06 28.24
N SER A 98 1.17 -1.18 27.24
CA SER A 98 1.04 0.26 27.42
C SER A 98 -0.23 0.78 26.75
N GLY A 99 -1.27 1.02 27.55
CA GLY A 99 -2.41 1.88 27.19
C GLY A 99 -3.20 1.48 25.94
N LEU A 100 -3.92 0.35 25.98
CA LEU A 100 -4.95 0.05 24.97
C LEU A 100 -6.01 1.17 24.97
N SER A 101 -6.02 2.00 23.93
CA SER A 101 -7.22 2.74 23.57
C SER A 101 -8.15 1.81 22.77
N ASP A 102 -9.43 1.72 23.16
CA ASP A 102 -10.45 0.97 22.41
C ASP A 102 -10.82 1.68 21.09
N SER A 103 -9.86 1.82 20.19
CA SER A 103 -10.05 2.31 18.83
C SER A 103 -10.75 1.24 18.02
N THR A 104 -11.93 1.54 17.51
CA THR A 104 -12.58 0.70 16.48
C THR A 104 -12.50 1.45 15.15
N PHE A 105 -12.02 0.76 14.12
CA PHE A 105 -11.93 1.28 12.76
C PHE A 105 -12.84 0.44 11.84
N THR A 106 -13.59 1.09 10.96
CA THR A 106 -14.42 0.41 9.95
C THR A 106 -14.06 0.89 8.56
N VAL A 107 -13.47 -0.01 7.77
CA VAL A 107 -13.23 0.22 6.34
C VAL A 107 -14.57 0.26 5.60
N ALA A 108 -14.87 1.39 4.95
CA ALA A 108 -16.12 1.63 4.24
C ALA A 108 -15.92 1.95 2.74
N GLY A 109 -14.68 1.85 2.26
CA GLY A 109 -14.22 2.09 0.89
C GLY A 109 -12.71 1.94 0.84
N GLY A 110 -12.13 1.99 -0.36
CA GLY A 110 -10.68 1.85 -0.52
C GLY A 110 -10.23 1.79 -1.97
N ALA A 111 -8.92 1.61 -2.17
CA ALA A 111 -8.28 1.52 -3.47
C ALA A 111 -7.51 0.20 -3.62
N ILE A 112 -7.99 -0.66 -4.52
CA ILE A 112 -7.26 -1.87 -4.95
C ILE A 112 -6.15 -1.41 -5.89
N VAL A 113 -4.90 -1.65 -5.50
CA VAL A 113 -3.72 -1.27 -6.26
C VAL A 113 -3.14 -2.45 -7.01
N SER A 114 -2.84 -2.32 -8.30
CA SER A 114 -2.07 -3.31 -9.03
C SER A 114 -0.65 -3.43 -8.47
N GLY A 115 -0.31 -4.66 -8.09
CA GLY A 115 1.05 -5.06 -7.78
C GLY A 115 1.81 -5.36 -9.08
N SER A 116 3.12 -5.13 -9.07
CA SER A 116 3.97 -5.41 -10.25
C SER A 116 3.86 -6.84 -10.81
N PHE A 117 3.49 -7.80 -9.96
CA PHE A 117 3.28 -9.22 -10.29
C PHE A 117 2.00 -9.48 -11.09
N GLN A 118 1.09 -8.51 -11.25
CA GLN A 118 -0.07 -8.62 -12.15
C GLN A 118 0.22 -8.15 -13.58
N ALA A 119 1.42 -7.60 -13.82
CA ALA A 119 1.83 -7.04 -15.11
C ALA A 119 0.76 -6.09 -15.69
N PHE A 120 0.02 -6.50 -16.72
CA PHE A 120 -1.07 -5.71 -17.30
C PHE A 120 -2.44 -6.43 -17.23
N ASP A 121 -2.58 -7.52 -16.48
CA ASP A 121 -3.91 -8.11 -16.29
C ASP A 121 -4.83 -7.13 -15.52
N GLN A 122 -6.05 -7.02 -16.02
CA GLN A 122 -7.12 -6.19 -15.48
C GLN A 122 -8.30 -7.05 -14.99
N GLY A 123 -8.31 -8.35 -15.30
CA GLY A 123 -9.42 -9.24 -14.98
C GLY A 123 -9.67 -9.33 -13.48
N TYR A 124 -8.60 -9.59 -12.71
CA TYR A 124 -8.69 -9.70 -11.25
C TYR A 124 -9.19 -8.39 -10.62
N LEU A 125 -8.74 -7.24 -11.15
CA LEU A 125 -9.07 -5.92 -10.63
C LEU A 125 -10.55 -5.60 -10.84
N VAL A 126 -11.06 -5.81 -12.05
CA VAL A 126 -12.47 -5.58 -12.39
C VAL A 126 -13.39 -6.51 -11.59
N GLU A 127 -13.02 -7.78 -11.45
CA GLU A 127 -13.80 -8.74 -10.68
C GLU A 127 -13.79 -8.42 -9.17
N ALA A 128 -12.64 -8.04 -8.61
CA ALA A 128 -12.54 -7.62 -7.21
C ALA A 128 -13.34 -6.32 -6.91
N LEU A 129 -13.32 -5.34 -7.82
CA LEU A 129 -14.17 -4.14 -7.71
C LEU A 129 -15.66 -4.48 -7.76
N ARG A 130 -16.06 -5.44 -8.60
CA ARG A 130 -17.44 -5.93 -8.69
C ARG A 130 -17.91 -6.59 -7.39
N GLN A 131 -17.00 -7.26 -6.68
CA GLN A 131 -17.29 -7.89 -5.38
C GLN A 131 -17.32 -6.89 -4.21
N LEU A 132 -16.38 -5.94 -4.16
CA LEU A 132 -16.28 -4.94 -3.08
C LEU A 132 -17.29 -3.78 -3.21
N GLY A 133 -17.73 -3.45 -4.43
CA GLY A 133 -18.79 -2.50 -4.69
C GLY A 133 -18.35 -1.04 -4.86
N PRO A 134 -19.31 -0.09 -4.96
CA PRO A 134 -19.09 1.23 -5.57
C PRO A 134 -18.30 2.24 -4.71
N THR A 135 -18.01 1.93 -3.45
CA THR A 135 -17.11 2.74 -2.59
C THR A 135 -15.65 2.36 -2.74
N PHE A 136 -15.33 1.34 -3.55
CA PHE A 136 -13.97 0.96 -3.89
C PHE A 136 -13.59 1.43 -5.30
N ALA A 137 -12.30 1.71 -5.47
CA ALA A 137 -11.70 2.20 -6.70
C ALA A 137 -10.52 1.30 -7.12
N GLY A 138 -10.31 1.17 -8.43
CA GLY A 138 -9.12 0.48 -8.95
C GLY A 138 -7.98 1.45 -9.25
N VAL A 139 -6.76 1.03 -8.98
CA VAL A 139 -5.53 1.68 -9.44
C VAL A 139 -4.76 0.66 -10.25
N THR A 140 -4.51 0.96 -11.52
CA THR A 140 -3.92 0.01 -12.47
C THR A 140 -2.60 0.50 -13.04
N GLN A 141 -1.87 -0.39 -13.71
CA GLN A 141 -0.76 -0.04 -14.61
C GLN A 141 -1.12 -0.55 -16.02
N LEU A 142 -0.79 0.23 -17.05
CA LEU A 142 -1.20 -0.01 -18.45
C LEU A 142 -0.04 0.30 -19.41
N PRO A 143 0.04 -0.37 -20.58
CA PRO A 143 0.87 0.07 -21.70
C PRO A 143 0.48 1.48 -22.17
N ALA A 144 1.45 2.31 -22.54
CA ALA A 144 1.20 3.70 -22.97
C ALA A 144 0.38 3.81 -24.27
N ASP A 145 0.34 2.76 -25.07
CA ASP A 145 -0.42 2.60 -26.31
C ASP A 145 -1.82 1.96 -26.11
N THR A 146 -2.21 1.63 -24.86
CA THR A 146 -3.58 1.21 -24.53
C THR A 146 -4.59 2.20 -25.11
N SER A 147 -5.67 1.72 -25.77
CA SER A 147 -6.62 2.60 -26.46
C SER A 147 -7.53 3.40 -25.50
N ASP A 148 -8.09 4.51 -25.99
CA ASP A 148 -9.01 5.35 -25.23
C ASP A 148 -10.29 4.59 -24.83
N GLU A 149 -10.82 3.74 -25.71
CA GLU A 149 -11.97 2.89 -25.41
C GLU A 149 -11.66 1.95 -24.23
N ARG A 150 -10.47 1.35 -24.21
CA ARG A 150 -10.07 0.45 -23.12
C ARG A 150 -9.91 1.18 -21.79
N ILE A 151 -9.46 2.43 -21.80
CA ILE A 151 -9.38 3.27 -20.59
C ILE A 151 -10.81 3.59 -20.09
N LEU A 152 -11.73 3.93 -20.99
CA LEU A 152 -13.13 4.21 -20.64
C LEU A 152 -13.88 2.96 -20.12
N ASP A 153 -13.63 1.78 -20.68
CA ASP A 153 -14.15 0.51 -20.16
C ASP A 153 -13.70 0.27 -18.71
N LEU A 154 -12.43 0.55 -18.41
CA LEU A 154 -11.87 0.43 -17.06
C LEU A 154 -12.45 1.50 -16.12
N ASP A 155 -12.72 2.72 -16.60
CA ASP A 155 -13.40 3.75 -15.80
C ASP A 155 -14.85 3.33 -15.47
N ALA A 156 -15.58 2.77 -16.44
CA ALA A 156 -16.91 2.22 -16.21
C ALA A 156 -16.88 1.08 -15.16
N ALA A 157 -15.82 0.26 -15.15
CA ALA A 157 -15.59 -0.79 -14.16
C ALA A 157 -15.15 -0.27 -12.76
N GLY A 158 -14.82 1.01 -12.61
CA GLY A 158 -14.43 1.62 -11.34
C GLY A 158 -12.93 1.85 -11.14
N VAL A 159 -12.10 1.71 -12.17
CA VAL A 159 -10.69 2.12 -12.12
C VAL A 159 -10.61 3.65 -12.14
N ARG A 160 -9.81 4.25 -11.27
CA ARG A 160 -9.76 5.71 -11.04
C ARG A 160 -8.37 6.31 -11.16
N ALA A 161 -7.32 5.49 -11.31
CA ALA A 161 -5.94 5.96 -11.34
C ALA A 161 -5.00 5.04 -12.12
N LEU A 162 -3.91 5.64 -12.60
CA LEU A 162 -2.79 4.97 -13.26
C LEU A 162 -1.54 5.06 -12.38
N ARG A 163 -0.92 3.92 -12.05
CA ARG A 163 0.26 3.81 -11.20
C ARG A 163 1.52 3.54 -12.01
N PHE A 164 2.58 4.26 -11.69
CA PHE A 164 3.91 4.06 -12.23
C PHE A 164 4.89 3.66 -11.13
N ASN A 165 5.74 2.69 -11.42
CA ASN A 165 6.90 2.35 -10.61
C ASN A 165 8.13 3.07 -11.19
N VAL A 166 8.59 4.12 -10.52
CA VAL A 166 9.65 5.00 -11.03
C VAL A 166 10.98 4.63 -10.37
N ALA A 167 11.50 3.46 -10.73
CA ALA A 167 12.84 3.02 -10.35
C ALA A 167 13.87 3.56 -11.37
N ARG A 168 14.53 4.68 -11.05
CA ARG A 168 15.65 5.32 -11.79
C ARG A 168 15.72 4.99 -13.30
N GLY A 169 14.69 5.43 -14.03
CA GLY A 169 14.59 5.34 -15.50
C GLY A 169 15.14 6.58 -16.21
N GLY A 170 15.23 6.53 -17.54
CA GLY A 170 15.76 7.63 -18.35
C GLY A 170 14.76 8.78 -18.56
N SER A 171 15.26 9.91 -19.06
CA SER A 171 14.40 11.08 -19.36
C SER A 171 13.35 10.82 -20.45
N ALA A 172 13.55 9.82 -21.30
CA ALA A 172 12.56 9.34 -22.26
C ALA A 172 11.35 8.71 -21.56
N ASP A 173 11.60 7.79 -20.63
CA ASP A 173 10.57 7.06 -19.87
C ASP A 173 9.68 8.04 -19.06
N LEU A 174 10.30 9.08 -18.47
CA LEU A 174 9.60 10.16 -17.76
C LEU A 174 8.76 11.05 -18.68
N GLY A 175 9.18 11.22 -19.94
CA GLY A 175 8.41 11.97 -20.94
C GLY A 175 7.15 11.23 -21.39
N ASP A 176 7.23 9.91 -21.55
CA ASP A 176 6.08 9.08 -21.89
C ASP A 176 5.14 8.86 -20.70
N LEU A 177 5.67 8.81 -19.47
CA LEU A 177 4.88 8.88 -18.23
C LEU A 177 4.01 10.15 -18.19
N ASP A 178 4.61 11.35 -18.31
CA ASP A 178 3.88 12.62 -18.25
C ASP A 178 2.80 12.72 -19.34
N ARG A 179 3.15 12.34 -20.57
CA ARG A 179 2.22 12.31 -21.71
C ARG A 179 1.03 11.38 -21.47
N PHE A 180 1.28 10.17 -20.95
CA PHE A 180 0.23 9.17 -20.73
C PHE A 180 -0.64 9.55 -19.53
N ALA A 181 -0.03 9.99 -18.42
CA ALA A 181 -0.73 10.52 -17.25
C ALA A 181 -1.72 11.65 -17.62
N ARG A 182 -1.27 12.64 -18.40
CA ARG A 182 -2.14 13.74 -18.88
C ARG A 182 -3.28 13.23 -19.75
N ARG A 183 -2.99 12.36 -20.74
CA ARG A 183 -4.02 11.78 -21.62
C ARG A 183 -5.10 11.04 -20.84
N VAL A 184 -4.73 10.18 -19.89
CA VAL A 184 -5.70 9.41 -19.08
C VAL A 184 -6.49 10.32 -18.13
N HIS A 185 -5.84 11.35 -17.57
CA HIS A 185 -6.54 12.38 -16.81
C HIS A 185 -7.55 13.17 -17.67
N ASP A 186 -7.17 13.62 -18.87
CA ASP A 186 -8.05 14.41 -19.73
C ASP A 186 -9.23 13.58 -20.26
N LEU A 187 -9.04 12.27 -20.45
CA LEU A 187 -10.06 11.33 -20.95
C LEU A 187 -11.05 10.87 -19.87
N ALA A 188 -10.56 10.52 -18.67
CA ALA A 188 -11.35 9.85 -17.63
C ALA A 188 -11.24 10.50 -16.22
N GLY A 189 -10.48 11.60 -16.10
CA GLY A 189 -10.22 12.30 -14.84
C GLY A 189 -9.33 11.54 -13.87
N TRP A 190 -8.61 10.50 -14.32
CA TRP A 190 -7.80 9.66 -13.44
C TRP A 190 -6.58 10.41 -12.89
N HIS A 191 -6.26 10.19 -11.63
CA HIS A 191 -5.00 10.66 -11.05
C HIS A 191 -3.86 9.69 -11.32
N THR A 192 -2.64 10.17 -11.09
CA THR A 192 -1.41 9.38 -11.19
C THR A 192 -0.95 8.92 -9.81
N GLU A 193 -0.53 7.66 -9.67
CA GLU A 193 0.12 7.17 -8.45
C GLU A 193 1.58 6.84 -8.72
N LEU A 194 2.47 7.24 -7.81
CA LEU A 194 3.91 7.07 -7.95
C LEU A 194 4.45 6.22 -6.82
N TYR A 195 4.87 5.00 -7.17
CA TYR A 195 5.78 4.22 -6.33
C TYR A 195 7.20 4.69 -6.63
N ILE A 196 7.72 5.58 -5.78
CA ILE A 196 9.00 6.25 -5.95
C ILE A 196 9.65 6.55 -4.58
N ASP A 197 10.97 6.40 -4.50
CA ASP A 197 11.76 6.84 -3.35
C ASP A 197 12.03 8.35 -3.49
N ALA A 198 11.60 9.16 -2.52
CA ALA A 198 11.66 10.62 -2.61
C ALA A 198 13.10 11.17 -2.73
N ARG A 199 14.11 10.38 -2.36
CA ARG A 199 15.56 10.71 -2.56
C ARG A 199 16.00 10.66 -4.01
N THR A 200 15.22 10.01 -4.87
CA THR A 200 15.51 9.88 -6.31
C THR A 200 14.87 10.97 -7.17
N ILE A 201 14.08 11.85 -6.55
CA ILE A 201 13.43 12.98 -7.20
C ILE A 201 14.41 14.16 -7.22
N ASP A 202 14.98 14.44 -8.38
CA ASP A 202 15.69 15.68 -8.67
C ASP A 202 14.71 16.83 -8.95
N ASP A 203 15.21 18.06 -9.11
CA ASP A 203 14.35 19.24 -9.28
C ASP A 203 13.56 19.21 -10.62
N ASP A 204 14.10 18.56 -11.67
CA ASP A 204 13.42 18.37 -12.96
C ASP A 204 12.24 17.39 -12.85
N LEU A 205 12.42 16.28 -12.13
CA LEU A 205 11.35 15.33 -11.84
C LEU A 205 10.34 15.92 -10.85
N ALA A 206 10.79 16.66 -9.83
CA ALA A 206 9.89 17.36 -8.91
C ALA A 206 8.96 18.34 -9.66
N ALA A 207 9.51 19.14 -10.57
CA ALA A 207 8.74 20.07 -11.40
C ALA A 207 7.73 19.35 -12.31
N ARG A 208 8.07 18.18 -12.85
CA ARG A 208 7.14 17.34 -13.64
C ARG A 208 6.01 16.80 -12.78
N ILE A 209 6.32 16.22 -11.62
CA ILE A 209 5.34 15.65 -10.69
C ILE A 209 4.36 16.73 -10.23
N ALA A 210 4.84 17.89 -9.80
CA ALA A 210 4.00 19.03 -9.40
C ALA A 210 3.17 19.63 -10.56
N ALA A 211 3.55 19.39 -11.81
CA ALA A 211 2.80 19.82 -13.00
C ALA A 211 1.78 18.78 -13.50
N LEU A 212 1.68 17.59 -12.89
CA LEU A 212 0.63 16.62 -13.21
C LEU A 212 -0.73 17.09 -12.68
N PRO A 213 -1.86 16.83 -13.37
CA PRO A 213 -3.16 17.38 -12.96
C PRO A 213 -3.66 16.90 -11.59
N ALA A 214 -3.36 15.65 -11.24
CA ALA A 214 -3.65 15.04 -9.95
C ALA A 214 -2.68 13.89 -9.71
N VAL A 215 -2.00 13.85 -8.56
CA VAL A 215 -0.95 12.86 -8.28
C VAL A 215 -0.84 12.51 -6.79
N SER A 216 -0.52 11.25 -6.49
CA SER A 216 -0.17 10.77 -5.16
C SER A 216 1.17 10.01 -5.12
N ILE A 217 1.90 10.11 -4.02
CA ILE A 217 3.11 9.33 -3.74
C ILE A 217 2.82 8.26 -2.68
N ASP A 218 3.26 7.03 -2.95
CA ASP A 218 3.08 5.90 -2.03
C ASP A 218 4.03 5.96 -0.81
N HIS A 219 3.62 5.31 0.28
CA HIS A 219 4.47 4.94 1.42
C HIS A 219 5.35 6.06 2.00
N LEU A 220 4.77 7.25 2.24
CA LEU A 220 5.45 8.39 2.87
C LEU A 220 6.79 8.81 2.22
N GLY A 221 7.02 8.51 0.93
CA GLY A 221 8.29 8.80 0.25
C GLY A 221 9.49 7.91 0.67
N MET A 222 9.21 6.86 1.44
CA MET A 222 10.09 5.75 1.86
C MET A 222 11.29 6.06 2.78
N HIS A 223 12.01 7.18 2.64
CA HIS A 223 13.27 7.41 3.39
C HIS A 223 13.38 8.81 3.98
N ARG A 224 13.97 8.91 5.17
CA ARG A 224 14.13 10.15 5.97
C ARG A 224 14.79 11.29 5.20
N ASP A 225 15.86 11.01 4.45
CA ASP A 225 16.60 11.98 3.64
C ASP A 225 15.89 12.40 2.35
N GLY A 226 14.73 11.80 2.02
CA GLY A 226 13.83 12.24 0.96
C GLY A 226 12.68 13.14 1.43
N VAL A 227 12.45 13.27 2.75
CA VAL A 227 11.26 13.94 3.32
C VAL A 227 11.14 15.41 2.90
N ASP A 228 12.24 16.16 2.82
CA ASP A 228 12.18 17.57 2.43
C ASP A 228 11.81 17.75 0.94
N THR A 229 12.10 16.77 0.07
CA THR A 229 11.60 16.76 -1.31
C THR A 229 10.13 16.38 -1.37
N LEU A 230 9.69 15.42 -0.56
CA LEU A 230 8.28 15.07 -0.43
C LEU A 230 7.44 16.27 0.02
N LEU A 231 7.88 17.01 1.05
CA LEU A 231 7.15 18.17 1.56
C LEU A 231 7.09 19.34 0.57
N ARG A 232 8.13 19.54 -0.26
CA ARG A 232 8.08 20.50 -1.39
C ARG A 232 6.98 20.13 -2.40
N LEU A 233 6.73 18.84 -2.63
CA LEU A 233 5.64 18.36 -3.49
C LEU A 233 4.27 18.47 -2.80
N VAL A 234 4.17 18.16 -1.50
CA VAL A 234 2.95 18.36 -0.70
C VAL A 234 2.50 19.83 -0.73
N ALA A 235 3.44 20.78 -0.61
CA ALA A 235 3.18 22.21 -0.77
C ALA A 235 2.72 22.61 -2.20
N GLN A 236 2.73 21.69 -3.16
CA GLN A 236 2.15 21.81 -4.50
C GLN A 236 0.93 20.88 -4.70
N SER A 237 0.21 20.56 -3.61
CA SER A 237 -1.02 19.73 -3.58
C SER A 237 -0.84 18.25 -3.95
N VAL A 238 0.40 17.75 -4.05
CA VAL A 238 0.66 16.31 -4.26
C VAL A 238 0.21 15.52 -3.03
N LYS A 239 -0.61 14.49 -3.26
CA LYS A 239 -1.14 13.64 -2.18
C LYS A 239 -0.10 12.61 -1.73
N VAL A 240 -0.21 12.12 -0.50
CA VAL A 240 0.72 11.14 0.07
C VAL A 240 -0.04 10.07 0.83
N LYS A 241 0.34 8.80 0.62
CA LYS A 241 -0.26 7.68 1.33
C LYS A 241 0.50 7.32 2.60
N ALA A 242 -0.13 7.48 3.77
CA ALA A 242 0.29 6.90 5.04
C ALA A 242 0.02 5.39 5.02
N THR A 243 0.99 4.64 4.49
CA THR A 243 0.89 3.22 4.14
C THR A 243 2.24 2.54 4.30
N GLY A 244 2.27 1.21 4.46
CA GLY A 244 3.50 0.44 4.32
C GLY A 244 4.59 0.78 5.36
N PHE A 245 4.22 1.06 6.62
CA PHE A 245 5.21 1.45 7.64
C PHE A 245 6.28 0.36 7.89
N GLY A 246 6.02 -0.90 7.51
CA GLY A 246 7.00 -1.98 7.52
C GLY A 246 8.01 -2.00 6.36
N ARG A 247 7.94 -1.09 5.39
CA ARG A 247 8.91 -0.98 4.26
C ARG A 247 9.66 0.35 4.19
N VAL A 248 9.38 1.30 5.09
CA VAL A 248 10.03 2.62 5.11
C VAL A 248 11.23 2.67 6.06
N ASP A 249 12.08 3.68 5.88
CA ASP A 249 13.25 4.02 6.69
C ASP A 249 13.19 5.50 7.10
N LEU A 250 12.16 5.80 7.90
CA LEU A 250 11.80 7.10 8.47
C LEU A 250 10.95 6.87 9.73
N ASP A 251 10.67 7.93 10.48
CA ASP A 251 9.67 7.91 11.54
C ASP A 251 8.29 8.27 10.94
N PRO A 252 7.31 7.36 10.88
CA PRO A 252 6.00 7.65 10.31
C PRO A 252 5.27 8.77 11.05
N ALA A 253 5.37 8.85 12.38
CA ALA A 253 4.68 9.85 13.19
C ALA A 253 5.23 11.25 12.92
N GLU A 254 6.56 11.40 12.87
CA GLU A 254 7.22 12.65 12.49
C GLU A 254 6.77 13.12 11.10
N VAL A 255 6.77 12.22 10.11
CA VAL A 255 6.49 12.56 8.72
C VAL A 255 5.00 12.85 8.49
N ILE A 256 4.10 12.10 9.13
CA ILE A 256 2.65 12.36 9.12
C ILE A 256 2.35 13.78 9.61
N ARG A 257 2.89 14.18 10.77
CA ARG A 257 2.68 15.51 11.33
C ARG A 257 3.17 16.59 10.37
N ARG A 258 4.39 16.44 9.83
CA ARG A 258 4.99 17.40 8.88
C ARG A 258 4.20 17.52 7.58
N ILE A 259 3.60 16.44 7.06
CA ILE A 259 2.73 16.48 5.87
C ILE A 259 1.47 17.28 6.18
N VAL A 260 0.77 16.96 7.28
CA VAL A 260 -0.50 17.61 7.65
C VAL A 260 -0.30 19.09 8.03
N ASP A 261 0.84 19.45 8.64
CA ASP A 261 1.25 20.83 8.88
C ASP A 261 1.53 21.61 7.57
N THR A 262 1.87 20.92 6.48
CA THR A 262 2.15 21.52 5.17
C THR A 262 0.88 21.66 4.31
N ASP A 263 0.09 20.59 4.21
CA ASP A 263 -1.25 20.58 3.62
C ASP A 263 -2.09 19.47 4.29
N PRO A 264 -3.10 19.81 5.12
CA PRO A 264 -3.92 18.81 5.80
C PRO A 264 -4.81 17.99 4.84
N SER A 265 -4.97 18.44 3.59
CA SER A 265 -5.68 17.70 2.54
C SER A 265 -4.80 16.67 1.81
N ALA A 266 -3.49 16.65 2.08
CA ALA A 266 -2.54 15.83 1.32
C ALA A 266 -2.48 14.36 1.76
N LEU A 267 -2.68 14.08 3.05
CA LEU A 267 -2.45 12.75 3.62
C LEU A 267 -3.69 11.85 3.52
N MET A 268 -3.48 10.60 3.12
CA MET A 268 -4.50 9.54 3.02
C MET A 268 -3.97 8.27 3.68
N VAL A 269 -4.74 7.62 4.56
CA VAL A 269 -4.33 6.32 5.13
C VAL A 269 -4.55 5.15 4.18
N GLY A 270 -3.81 4.07 4.38
CA GLY A 270 -4.13 2.77 3.81
C GLY A 270 -3.32 1.66 4.48
N THR A 271 -3.76 0.42 4.31
CA THR A 271 -3.19 -0.73 5.00
C THR A 271 -1.92 -1.25 4.35
N ASP A 272 -1.78 -1.12 3.03
CA ASP A 272 -0.80 -1.85 2.21
C ASP A 272 -0.90 -3.37 2.38
N LEU A 273 -2.09 -3.93 2.68
CA LEU A 273 -2.29 -5.39 2.76
C LEU A 273 -2.11 -6.08 1.39
N PRO A 274 -1.62 -7.34 1.33
CA PRO A 274 -1.09 -8.17 2.42
C PRO A 274 0.39 -7.87 2.73
N SER A 275 0.86 -6.66 2.43
CA SER A 275 2.20 -6.16 2.73
C SER A 275 3.33 -6.89 2.02
N THR A 276 3.11 -7.25 0.74
CA THR A 276 4.07 -7.96 -0.09
C THR A 276 5.45 -7.31 -0.05
N ARG A 277 6.50 -8.07 0.29
CA ARG A 277 7.90 -7.60 0.46
C ARG A 277 8.15 -6.55 1.55
N ALA A 278 7.22 -6.29 2.46
CA ALA A 278 7.51 -5.46 3.63
C ALA A 278 8.33 -6.24 4.67
N ARG A 279 9.15 -5.56 5.49
CA ARG A 279 9.93 -6.19 6.57
C ARG A 279 9.06 -6.63 7.74
N ARG A 280 7.94 -5.93 7.94
CA ARG A 280 6.80 -6.36 8.77
C ARG A 280 5.50 -6.11 8.03
N PRO A 281 4.44 -6.89 8.26
CA PRO A 281 3.11 -6.60 7.74
C PRO A 281 2.47 -5.38 8.42
N PHE A 282 1.33 -4.95 7.88
CA PHE A 282 0.40 -4.02 8.51
C PHE A 282 -0.12 -4.55 9.86
N ALA A 283 0.00 -3.72 10.89
CA ALA A 283 -0.57 -3.96 12.21
C ALA A 283 -1.67 -2.93 12.50
N ASP A 284 -2.69 -3.29 13.26
CA ASP A 284 -3.81 -2.39 13.57
C ASP A 284 -3.33 -1.12 14.31
N SER A 285 -2.27 -1.26 15.10
CA SER A 285 -1.56 -0.17 15.76
C SER A 285 -0.90 0.85 14.82
N ASP A 286 -0.76 0.55 13.52
CA ASP A 286 -0.35 1.54 12.52
C ASP A 286 -1.42 2.63 12.35
N PHE A 287 -2.70 2.27 12.45
CA PHE A 287 -3.80 3.25 12.45
C PHE A 287 -3.94 3.96 13.80
N ASP A 288 -3.68 3.30 14.93
CA ASP A 288 -3.61 3.99 16.22
C ASP A 288 -2.52 5.07 16.22
N LEU A 289 -1.33 4.75 15.72
CA LEU A 289 -0.22 5.71 15.56
C LEU A 289 -0.61 6.91 14.70
N VAL A 290 -1.27 6.69 13.55
CA VAL A 290 -1.75 7.82 12.72
C VAL A 290 -2.72 8.68 13.52
N ARG A 291 -3.69 8.08 14.21
CA ARG A 291 -4.71 8.80 14.97
C ARG A 291 -4.14 9.56 16.17
N GLU A 292 -3.13 9.03 16.86
CA GLU A 292 -2.46 9.69 18.00
C GLU A 292 -1.68 10.95 17.61
N VAL A 293 -1.20 11.04 16.35
CA VAL A 293 -0.43 12.18 15.81
C VAL A 293 -1.35 13.32 15.33
N LEU A 294 -2.63 13.04 15.15
CA LEU A 294 -3.62 13.97 14.60
C LEU A 294 -4.49 14.61 15.67
N THR A 295 -4.91 15.83 15.42
CA THR A 295 -6.02 16.44 16.17
C THR A 295 -7.35 15.80 15.74
N PRO A 296 -8.39 15.79 16.61
CA PRO A 296 -9.68 15.16 16.27
C PRO A 296 -10.32 15.67 14.97
N ALA A 297 -10.06 16.93 14.57
CA ALA A 297 -10.57 17.50 13.32
C ALA A 297 -9.80 17.02 12.07
N GLU A 298 -8.56 16.57 12.22
CA GLU A 298 -7.74 16.05 11.12
C GLU A 298 -7.98 14.56 10.89
N VAL A 299 -8.37 13.79 11.92
CA VAL A 299 -8.61 12.34 11.83
C VAL A 299 -9.63 12.03 10.72
N ASP A 300 -10.82 12.65 10.70
CA ASP A 300 -11.83 12.40 9.67
C ASP A 300 -11.40 12.80 8.25
N ALA A 301 -10.51 13.78 8.10
CA ALA A 301 -9.95 14.15 6.82
C ALA A 301 -8.97 13.08 6.32
N VAL A 302 -8.02 12.68 7.17
CA VAL A 302 -6.93 11.76 6.84
C VAL A 302 -7.41 10.31 6.70
N PHE A 303 -8.36 9.88 7.53
CA PHE A 303 -8.93 8.52 7.48
C PHE A 303 -10.03 8.34 6.44
N TRP A 304 -10.78 9.39 6.07
CA TRP A 304 -11.87 9.28 5.10
C TRP A 304 -11.82 10.33 4.00
N SER A 305 -12.04 11.60 4.34
CA SER A 305 -12.49 12.61 3.35
C SER A 305 -11.47 12.89 2.25
N ASN A 306 -10.18 13.01 2.58
CA ASN A 306 -9.12 13.29 1.61
C ASN A 306 -9.07 12.23 0.50
N ALA A 307 -9.16 10.94 0.87
CA ALA A 307 -9.15 9.84 -0.07
C ALA A 307 -10.50 9.68 -0.80
N ALA A 308 -11.62 9.79 -0.08
CA ALA A 308 -12.94 9.72 -0.68
C ALA A 308 -13.14 10.79 -1.77
N ASP A 309 -12.69 12.02 -1.54
CA ASP A 309 -12.75 13.08 -2.55
C ASP A 309 -11.82 12.81 -3.74
N PHE A 310 -10.59 12.33 -3.48
CA PHE A 310 -9.59 12.04 -4.51
C PHE A 310 -10.00 10.86 -5.44
N TYR A 311 -10.47 9.75 -4.88
CA TYR A 311 -10.87 8.55 -5.64
C TYR A 311 -12.33 8.60 -6.14
N LEU A 312 -13.27 9.12 -5.35
CA LEU A 312 -14.72 9.01 -5.60
C LEU A 312 -15.39 10.34 -5.97
N GLY A 313 -14.79 11.50 -5.66
CA GLY A 313 -15.41 12.83 -5.80
C GLY A 313 -15.91 13.16 -7.21
N ARG A 314 -15.40 12.50 -8.26
CA ARG A 314 -15.92 12.62 -9.64
C ARG A 314 -17.38 12.17 -9.78
N ARG A 315 -17.85 11.19 -8.99
CA ARG A 315 -19.24 10.68 -9.04
C ARG A 315 -20.28 11.63 -8.44
N ALA A 316 -19.88 12.60 -7.62
CA ALA A 316 -20.80 13.53 -6.95
C ALA A 316 -21.19 14.75 -7.81
N ARG A 317 -20.60 14.93 -9.00
CA ARG A 317 -20.78 16.11 -9.86
C ARG A 317 -21.71 15.89 -11.07
N THR A 318 -22.38 14.74 -11.14
CA THR A 318 -23.22 14.31 -12.27
C THR A 318 -24.62 13.80 -11.87
N SER A 319 -25.09 14.17 -10.67
CA SER A 319 -26.48 13.98 -10.20
C SER A 319 -27.28 15.27 -10.25
#